data_AF-A0A2V5LRG4-F1
#
_entry.id   AF-A0A2V5LRG4-F1
#
_cell.length_a   1.000
_cell.length_b   1.000
_cell.length_c   1.000
_cell.angle_alpha   90.00
_cell.angle_beta   90.00
_cell.angle_gamma   90.00
#
_symmetry.space_group_name_H-M   'P 1'
#
loop_
_entity.id
_entity.type
_entity.pdbx_description
1 polymer ?
#
loop_
_entity_poly.entity_id
_entity_poly.type
_entity_poly.pdbx_seq_one_letter_code
_entity_poly.pdbx_strand_id
1 'polypeptide(L)'
;YWKLLVATNCIDNPKKIWWDVRLHPFFDTIEFRICDAQSRVDDTIALAALMQAIVFKLQKLRRNNVTFRSYQKRLLDENRWRAGRYGLDGKLIDFGRKCEVDERDLLEEMLEFVSDEVEELGNEREIEHIHRIMREGTGADRQLMVWERTQDMKAVVDQIVAETNEGLNL
;
A
#
# COMPACT_ATOMS: atom_id res chain seq x y z
N TYR A 1 -11.00 8.00 21.58
CA TYR A 1 -10.95 8.98 20.49
C TYR A 1 -12.30 9.13 19.79
N TRP A 2 -12.74 8.19 18.93
CA TRP A 2 -13.99 8.39 18.14
C TRP A 2 -15.24 8.64 18.99
N LYS A 3 -15.37 7.97 20.15
CA LYS A 3 -16.48 8.19 21.09
C LYS A 3 -16.59 9.64 21.54
N LEU A 4 -15.44 10.31 21.74
CA LEU A 4 -15.38 11.72 22.10
C LEU A 4 -15.91 12.58 20.94
N LEU A 5 -15.43 12.35 19.72
CA LEU A 5 -15.86 13.12 18.54
C LEU A 5 -17.37 13.00 18.25
N VAL A 6 -17.93 11.82 18.50
CA VAL A 6 -19.38 11.60 18.39
C VAL A 6 -20.11 12.33 19.52
N ALA A 7 -19.65 12.19 20.76
CA ALA A 7 -20.26 12.85 21.92
C ALA A 7 -20.20 14.39 21.85
N THR A 8 -19.18 14.94 21.18
CA THR A 8 -19.02 16.39 20.97
C THR A 8 -19.64 16.89 19.65
N ASN A 9 -20.42 16.06 18.94
CA ASN A 9 -21.06 16.38 17.66
C ASN A 9 -20.10 16.84 16.55
N CYS A 10 -18.82 16.47 16.62
CA CYS A 10 -17.86 16.76 15.55
C CYS A 10 -18.08 15.83 14.34
N ILE A 11 -18.54 14.60 14.61
CA ILE A 11 -18.97 13.63 13.61
C ILE A 11 -20.24 12.94 14.12
N ASP A 12 -21.11 12.52 13.22
CA ASP A 12 -22.31 11.74 13.53
C ASP A 12 -22.02 10.23 13.64
N ASN A 13 -20.97 9.75 12.97
CA ASN A 13 -20.62 8.34 12.90
C ASN A 13 -19.09 8.14 12.78
N PRO A 14 -18.50 7.16 13.50
CA PRO A 14 -17.10 6.76 13.34
C PRO A 14 -16.66 6.45 11.90
N LYS A 15 -17.59 6.08 11.02
CA LYS A 15 -17.32 5.88 9.59
C LYS A 15 -16.75 7.13 8.90
N LYS A 16 -17.00 8.33 9.44
CA LYS A 16 -16.49 9.63 8.92
C LYS A 16 -15.04 9.93 9.31
N ILE A 17 -14.37 9.00 10.01
CA ILE A 17 -12.95 9.12 10.28
C ILE A 17 -12.17 8.69 9.03
N TRP A 18 -11.44 9.64 8.47
CA TRP A 18 -10.56 9.48 7.30
C TRP A 18 -9.17 9.09 7.76
N TRP A 19 -9.00 7.82 8.10
CA TRP A 19 -7.70 7.22 8.40
C TRP A 19 -7.30 6.27 7.28
N ASP A 20 -5.99 6.19 7.08
CA ASP A 20 -5.36 5.38 6.04
C ASP A 20 -5.49 3.88 6.29
N VAL A 21 -5.41 3.51 7.57
CA VAL A 21 -5.68 2.15 8.04
C VAL A 21 -6.63 2.28 9.22
N ARG A 22 -7.71 1.49 9.22
CA ARG A 22 -8.80 1.63 10.19
C ARG A 22 -9.33 0.28 10.63
N LEU A 23 -9.64 0.15 11.92
CA LEU A 23 -10.48 -0.93 12.42
C LEU A 23 -11.94 -0.64 12.08
N HIS A 24 -12.59 -1.55 11.36
CA HIS A 24 -13.98 -1.33 11.01
C HIS A 24 -14.87 -1.39 12.29
N PRO A 25 -15.79 -0.44 12.50
CA PRO A 25 -16.58 -0.38 13.73
C PRO A 25 -17.62 -1.49 13.89
N PHE A 26 -17.94 -2.22 12.82
CA PHE A 26 -18.99 -3.26 12.81
C PHE A 26 -18.51 -4.63 12.31
N PHE A 27 -17.34 -4.68 11.69
CA PHE A 27 -16.75 -5.91 11.16
C PHE A 27 -15.40 -6.04 11.85
N ASP A 28 -15.03 -7.25 12.25
CA ASP A 28 -13.75 -7.50 12.93
C ASP A 28 -12.60 -7.54 11.91
N THR A 29 -12.48 -6.45 11.14
CA THR A 29 -11.55 -6.30 10.02
C THR A 29 -10.68 -5.06 10.18
N ILE A 30 -9.50 -5.13 9.58
CA ILE A 30 -8.60 -3.99 9.36
C ILE A 30 -8.77 -3.59 7.90
N GLU A 31 -9.13 -2.33 7.68
CA GLU A 31 -9.34 -1.75 6.35
C GLU A 31 -8.14 -0.89 5.96
N PHE A 32 -7.48 -1.27 4.86
CA PHE A 32 -6.48 -0.44 4.20
C PHE A 32 -7.16 0.47 3.19
N ARG A 33 -6.92 1.77 3.29
CA ARG A 33 -7.57 2.83 2.51
C ARG A 33 -6.57 3.83 1.94
N ILE A 34 -5.31 3.45 1.90
CA ILE A 34 -4.20 4.28 1.44
C ILE A 34 -3.96 4.18 -0.06
N CYS A 35 -4.32 3.06 -0.68
CA CYS A 35 -4.07 2.80 -2.09
C CYS A 35 -5.10 3.48 -2.99
N ASP A 36 -4.64 3.96 -4.13
CA ASP A 36 -5.49 4.32 -5.25
C ASP A 36 -6.10 3.06 -5.90
N ALA A 37 -7.11 3.25 -6.74
CA ALA A 37 -7.62 2.17 -7.57
C ALA A 37 -6.55 1.78 -8.62
N GLN A 38 -6.20 0.50 -8.68
CA GLN A 38 -5.24 0.01 -9.66
C GLN A 38 -5.93 -0.25 -11.00
N SER A 39 -5.22 -0.02 -12.10
CA SER A 39 -5.73 -0.30 -13.44
C SER A 39 -5.78 -1.80 -13.77
N ARG A 40 -4.88 -2.59 -13.17
CA ARG A 40 -4.85 -4.06 -13.34
C ARG A 40 -5.36 -4.77 -12.09
N VAL A 41 -6.11 -5.86 -12.31
CA VAL A 41 -6.61 -6.71 -11.20
C VAL A 41 -5.44 -7.38 -10.46
N ASP A 42 -4.44 -7.86 -11.20
CA ASP A 42 -3.25 -8.49 -10.61
C ASP A 42 -2.50 -7.54 -9.65
N ASP A 43 -2.38 -6.25 -9.99
CA ASP A 43 -1.77 -5.22 -9.11
C ASP A 43 -2.56 -5.12 -7.80
N THR A 44 -3.90 -5.14 -7.87
CA THR A 44 -4.78 -5.09 -6.69
C THR A 44 -4.63 -6.33 -5.81
N ILE A 45 -4.62 -7.53 -6.41
CA ILE A 45 -4.50 -8.79 -5.69
C ILE A 45 -3.13 -8.87 -4.99
N ALA A 46 -2.05 -8.46 -5.66
CA ALA A 46 -0.72 -8.48 -5.08
C ALA A 46 -0.57 -7.54 -3.88
N LEU A 47 -1.12 -6.32 -3.97
CA LEU A 47 -1.14 -5.40 -2.83
C LEU A 47 -1.95 -5.98 -1.66
N ALA A 48 -3.10 -6.61 -1.93
CA ALA A 48 -3.91 -7.26 -0.90
C ALA A 48 -3.16 -8.42 -0.22
N ALA A 49 -2.46 -9.25 -1.00
CA ALA A 49 -1.66 -10.37 -0.50
C ALA A 49 -0.51 -9.89 0.41
N LEU A 50 0.21 -8.83 -0.01
CA LEU A 50 1.26 -8.23 0.81
C LEU A 50 0.71 -7.66 2.13
N MET A 51 -0.42 -6.94 2.08
CA MET A 51 -1.08 -6.43 3.29
C MET A 51 -1.51 -7.55 4.23
N GLN A 52 -2.03 -8.66 3.68
CA GLN A 52 -2.41 -9.84 4.45
C GLN A 52 -1.20 -10.46 5.15
N ALA A 53 -0.09 -10.65 4.43
CA ALA A 53 1.15 -11.20 4.98
C ALA A 53 1.72 -10.30 6.10
N ILE A 54 1.73 -8.96 5.91
CA ILE A 54 2.15 -8.00 6.94
C ILE A 54 1.28 -8.12 8.20
N VAL A 55 -0.05 -8.13 8.04
CA VAL A 55 -0.96 -8.25 9.20
C VAL A 55 -0.73 -9.57 9.93
N PHE A 56 -0.52 -10.66 9.18
CA PHE A 56 -0.28 -11.98 9.77
C PHE A 56 1.06 -12.02 10.54
N LYS A 57 2.14 -11.46 9.97
CA LYS A 57 3.45 -11.33 10.64
C LYS A 57 3.30 -10.55 11.95
N LEU A 58 2.68 -9.39 11.89
CA LEU A 58 2.48 -8.51 13.05
C LEU A 58 1.63 -9.17 14.14
N GLN A 59 0.63 -9.97 13.75
CA GLN A 59 -0.17 -10.75 14.69
C GLN A 59 0.68 -11.80 15.43
N LYS A 60 1.50 -12.57 14.71
CA LYS A 60 2.40 -13.57 15.31
C LYS A 60 3.42 -12.93 16.24
N LEU A 61 4.06 -11.85 15.80
CA LEU A 61 5.03 -11.11 16.62
C LEU A 61 4.38 -10.59 17.91
N ARG A 62 3.17 -10.04 17.83
CA ARG A 62 2.41 -9.62 19.01
C ARG A 62 2.12 -10.78 19.96
N ARG A 63 1.75 -11.96 19.45
CA ARG A 63 1.54 -13.16 20.29
C ARG A 63 2.82 -13.60 21.02
N ASN A 64 3.97 -13.33 20.42
CA ASN A 64 5.29 -13.59 20.99
C ASN A 64 5.84 -12.41 21.83
N ASN A 65 5.01 -11.45 22.20
CA ASN A 65 5.38 -10.24 22.96
C ASN A 65 6.49 -9.39 22.31
N VAL A 66 6.63 -9.47 20.99
CA VAL A 66 7.54 -8.59 20.23
C VAL A 66 6.80 -7.32 19.84
N THR A 67 7.41 -6.17 20.13
CA THR A 67 6.84 -4.84 19.85
C THR A 67 7.84 -3.95 19.13
N PHE A 68 7.33 -2.97 18.37
CA PHE A 68 8.14 -2.01 17.62
C PHE A 68 8.23 -0.67 18.34
N ARG A 69 9.24 0.12 17.96
CA ARG A 69 9.36 1.52 18.41
C ARG A 69 8.18 2.32 17.86
N SER A 70 7.53 3.10 18.73
CA SER A 70 6.50 4.04 18.31
C SER A 70 7.13 5.35 17.86
N TYR A 71 6.89 5.74 16.63
CA TYR A 71 7.29 7.04 16.11
C TYR A 71 6.14 8.04 16.20
N GLN A 72 6.48 9.34 16.26
CA GLN A 72 5.48 10.39 16.21
C GLN A 72 4.81 10.41 14.84
N LYS A 73 3.49 10.64 14.80
CA LYS A 73 2.72 10.64 13.54
C LYS A 73 3.30 11.58 12.48
N ARG A 74 3.80 12.77 12.87
CA ARG A 74 4.42 13.72 11.94
C ARG A 74 5.64 13.16 11.19
N LEU A 75 6.40 12.25 11.81
CA LEU A 75 7.52 11.58 11.14
C LEU A 75 7.00 10.56 10.11
N LEU A 76 5.96 9.81 10.46
CA LEU A 76 5.33 8.88 9.52
C LEU A 76 4.68 9.62 8.34
N ASP A 77 4.07 10.77 8.59
CA ASP A 77 3.46 11.62 7.56
C ASP A 77 4.52 12.15 6.55
N GLU A 78 5.78 12.34 6.97
CA GLU A 78 6.89 12.71 6.07
C GLU A 78 7.22 11.58 5.08
N ASN A 79 7.40 10.34 5.55
CA ASN A 79 7.62 9.19 4.66
C ASN A 79 6.42 8.94 3.76
N ARG A 80 5.20 9.13 4.27
CA ARG A 80 3.99 9.05 3.45
C ARG A 80 4.00 10.07 2.32
N TRP A 81 4.36 11.32 2.60
CA TRP A 81 4.45 12.37 1.57
C TRP A 81 5.51 12.03 0.52
N ARG A 82 6.69 11.55 0.95
CA ARG A 82 7.77 11.12 0.05
C ARG A 82 7.33 9.99 -0.88
N ALA A 83 6.71 8.94 -0.34
CA ALA A 83 6.16 7.84 -1.13
C ALA A 83 5.12 8.34 -2.16
N GLY A 84 4.19 9.20 -1.74
CA GLY A 84 3.18 9.76 -2.65
C GLY A 84 3.75 10.69 -3.73
N ARG A 85 4.88 11.35 -3.48
CA ARG A 85 5.48 12.30 -4.43
C ARG A 85 6.48 11.65 -5.39
N TYR A 86 7.25 10.66 -4.92
CA TYR A 86 8.38 10.09 -5.66
C TYR A 86 8.18 8.62 -6.05
N GLY A 87 7.20 7.94 -5.45
CA GLY A 87 6.95 6.52 -5.71
C GLY A 87 8.19 5.65 -5.48
N LEU A 88 8.29 4.57 -6.26
CA LEU A 88 9.35 3.57 -6.13
C LEU A 88 10.77 4.11 -6.35
N ASP A 89 10.93 5.23 -7.07
CA ASP A 89 12.23 5.84 -7.34
C ASP A 89 12.58 6.92 -6.29
N GLY A 90 11.78 7.01 -5.23
CA GLY A 90 11.98 7.86 -4.07
C GLY A 90 12.91 7.28 -3.01
N LYS A 91 13.10 8.07 -1.95
CA LYS A 91 13.78 7.67 -0.72
C LYS A 91 12.88 7.92 0.48
N LEU A 92 12.87 6.98 1.42
CA LEU A 92 12.22 7.13 2.72
C LEU A 92 13.25 7.29 3.83
N ILE A 93 12.82 7.82 4.97
CA ILE A 93 13.67 7.98 6.15
C ILE A 93 13.59 6.71 6.99
N ASP A 94 14.73 6.07 7.24
CA ASP A 94 14.87 5.11 8.32
C ASP A 94 15.13 5.88 9.62
N PHE A 95 14.14 5.91 10.51
CA PHE A 95 14.24 6.63 11.79
C PHE A 95 15.13 5.92 12.83
N GLY A 96 15.40 4.63 12.66
CA GLY A 96 16.34 3.88 13.48
C GLY A 96 17.79 4.21 13.12
N ARG A 97 18.12 4.20 11.82
CA ARG A 97 19.44 4.54 11.26
C ARG A 97 19.68 6.05 11.14
N LYS A 98 18.60 6.84 11.14
CA LYS A 98 18.61 8.31 10.93
C LYS A 98 19.22 8.70 9.59
N CYS A 99 18.90 7.97 8.54
CA CYS A 99 19.35 8.23 7.17
C CYS A 99 18.20 8.04 6.19
N GLU A 100 18.39 8.55 4.98
CA GLU A 100 17.52 8.22 3.85
C GLU A 100 17.96 6.88 3.24
N VAL A 101 16.99 6.08 2.81
CA VAL A 101 17.18 4.78 2.17
C VAL A 101 16.27 4.72 0.95
N ASP A 102 16.75 4.06 -0.11
CA ASP A 102 15.98 3.92 -1.35
C ASP A 102 14.71 3.09 -1.08
N GLU A 103 13.58 3.52 -1.65
CA GLU A 103 12.28 2.89 -1.37
C GLU A 103 12.25 1.42 -1.80
N ARG A 104 12.95 1.11 -2.90
CA ARG A 104 13.11 -0.26 -3.41
C ARG A 104 13.83 -1.18 -2.44
N ASP A 105 14.89 -0.69 -1.79
CA ASP A 105 15.63 -1.47 -0.80
C ASP A 105 14.76 -1.76 0.42
N LEU A 106 13.99 -0.76 0.89
CA LEU A 106 13.06 -0.93 2.01
C LEU A 106 11.89 -1.87 1.67
N LEU A 107 11.43 -1.88 0.42
CA LEU A 107 10.44 -2.84 -0.04
C LEU A 107 11.01 -4.26 -0.05
N GLU A 108 12.25 -4.44 -0.51
CA GLU A 108 12.91 -5.75 -0.47
C GLU A 108 13.05 -6.26 0.99
N GLU A 109 13.48 -5.40 1.92
CA GLU A 109 13.53 -5.73 3.35
C GLU A 109 12.14 -6.09 3.90
N MET A 110 11.08 -5.41 3.45
CA MET A 110 9.70 -5.72 3.84
C MET A 110 9.24 -7.08 3.30
N LEU A 111 9.59 -7.41 2.05
CA LEU A 111 9.26 -8.69 1.42
C LEU A 111 10.00 -9.84 2.12
N GLU A 112 11.28 -9.65 2.43
CA GLU A 112 12.06 -10.61 3.23
C GLU A 112 11.42 -10.80 4.62
N PHE A 113 11.02 -9.69 5.26
CA PHE A 113 10.42 -9.71 6.60
C PHE A 113 9.11 -10.53 6.69
N VAL A 114 8.32 -10.60 5.60
CA VAL A 114 7.06 -11.34 5.56
C VAL A 114 7.15 -12.68 4.82
N SER A 115 8.34 -13.10 4.39
CA SER A 115 8.55 -14.29 3.55
C SER A 115 7.94 -15.58 4.13
N ASP A 116 8.15 -15.87 5.42
CA ASP A 116 7.57 -17.05 6.07
C ASP A 116 6.03 -17.07 5.99
N GLU A 117 5.40 -15.90 6.14
CA GLU A 117 3.95 -15.74 6.09
C GLU A 117 3.40 -15.81 4.68
N VAL A 118 4.18 -15.38 3.68
CA VAL A 118 3.84 -15.52 2.27
C VAL A 118 3.76 -16.99 1.89
N GLU A 119 4.74 -17.81 2.31
CA GLU A 119 4.72 -19.25 2.09
C GLU A 119 3.54 -19.92 2.81
N GLU A 120 3.30 -19.58 4.09
CA GLU A 120 2.19 -20.16 4.85
C GLU A 120 0.80 -19.81 4.27
N LEU A 121 0.66 -18.62 3.67
CA LEU A 121 -0.58 -18.16 3.05
C LEU A 121 -0.75 -18.65 1.60
N GLY A 122 0.31 -19.14 0.96
CA GLY A 122 0.31 -19.53 -0.46
C GLY A 122 0.21 -18.35 -1.42
N ASN A 123 0.82 -17.21 -1.06
CA ASN A 123 0.76 -15.94 -1.79
C ASN A 123 2.01 -15.67 -2.65
N GLU A 124 2.83 -16.69 -2.95
CA GLU A 124 4.13 -16.53 -3.61
C GLU A 124 4.00 -15.91 -4.99
N ARG A 125 2.94 -16.28 -5.73
CA ARG A 125 2.67 -15.74 -7.07
C ARG A 125 2.38 -14.24 -7.01
N GLU A 126 1.62 -13.82 -6.01
CA GLU A 126 1.23 -12.43 -5.77
C GLU A 126 2.44 -11.59 -5.34
N ILE A 127 3.35 -12.16 -4.55
CA ILE A 127 4.60 -11.48 -4.18
C ILE A 127 5.57 -11.37 -5.35
N GLU A 128 5.67 -12.39 -6.21
CA GLU A 128 6.43 -12.25 -7.47
C GLU A 128 5.86 -11.13 -8.34
N HIS A 129 4.55 -10.90 -8.30
CA HIS A 129 3.94 -9.75 -8.97
C HIS A 129 4.37 -8.40 -8.36
N ILE A 130 4.56 -8.31 -7.05
CA ILE A 130 5.17 -7.12 -6.42
C ILE A 130 6.59 -6.89 -6.94
N HIS A 131 7.42 -7.93 -7.01
CA HIS A 131 8.77 -7.80 -7.59
C HIS A 131 8.71 -7.36 -9.06
N ARG A 132 7.71 -7.83 -9.82
CA ARG A 132 7.47 -7.34 -11.19
C ARG A 132 7.13 -5.85 -11.21
N ILE A 133 6.22 -5.37 -10.37
CA ILE A 133 5.90 -3.94 -10.24
C ILE A 133 7.16 -3.13 -9.89
N MET A 134 8.00 -3.64 -8.99
CA MET A 134 9.28 -3.01 -8.70
C MET A 134 10.13 -2.91 -9.97
N ARG A 135 10.34 -4.00 -10.72
CA ARG A 135 11.20 -3.98 -11.92
C ARG A 135 10.64 -3.14 -13.08
N GLU A 136 9.34 -3.19 -13.31
CA GLU A 136 8.68 -2.63 -14.51
C GLU A 136 8.07 -1.23 -14.29
N GLY A 137 7.89 -0.83 -13.03
CA GLY A 137 7.20 0.39 -12.66
C GLY A 137 5.72 0.20 -12.34
N THR A 138 5.15 1.22 -11.72
CA THR A 138 3.77 1.28 -11.24
C THR A 138 2.78 1.62 -12.35
N GLY A 139 1.48 1.56 -12.04
CA GLY A 139 0.43 2.07 -12.94
C GLY A 139 0.58 3.56 -13.28
N ALA A 140 1.13 4.37 -12.35
CA ALA A 140 1.41 5.78 -12.63
C ALA A 140 2.51 5.94 -13.68
N ASP A 141 3.58 5.14 -13.59
CA ASP A 141 4.69 5.17 -14.55
C ASP A 141 4.20 4.77 -15.96
N ARG A 142 3.33 3.75 -16.04
CA ARG A 142 2.71 3.33 -17.30
C ARG A 142 1.87 4.43 -17.94
N GLN A 143 1.09 5.18 -17.14
CA GLN A 143 0.28 6.28 -17.62
C GLN A 143 1.13 7.47 -18.07
N LEU A 144 2.18 7.81 -17.31
CA LEU A 144 3.13 8.86 -17.66
C LEU A 144 3.85 8.55 -18.97
N MET A 145 4.30 7.31 -19.18
CA MET A 145 4.93 6.90 -20.44
C MET A 145 4.02 7.09 -21.67
N VAL A 146 2.72 6.79 -21.54
CA VAL A 146 1.77 7.00 -22.65
C VAL A 146 1.54 8.48 -22.90
N TRP A 147 1.40 9.28 -21.84
CA TRP A 147 1.32 10.73 -21.98
C TRP A 147 2.57 11.30 -22.66
N GLU A 148 3.77 10.92 -22.22
CA GLU A 148 5.04 11.40 -22.79
C GLU A 148 5.13 11.09 -24.29
N ARG A 149 4.71 9.90 -24.70
CA ARG A 149 4.75 9.46 -26.11
C ARG A 149 3.68 10.11 -26.98
N THR A 150 2.49 10.37 -26.45
CA THR A 150 1.32 10.74 -27.26
C THR A 150 0.87 12.19 -27.09
N GLN A 151 1.14 12.78 -25.91
CA GLN A 151 0.57 14.04 -25.45
C GLN A 151 -0.96 14.09 -25.54
N ASP A 152 -1.62 12.93 -25.45
CA ASP A 152 -3.07 12.80 -25.56
C ASP A 152 -3.65 12.10 -24.32
N MET A 153 -4.53 12.81 -23.62
CA MET A 153 -5.20 12.29 -22.43
C MET A 153 -6.17 11.16 -22.79
N LYS A 154 -6.74 11.16 -24.00
CA LYS A 154 -7.61 10.06 -24.44
C LYS A 154 -6.83 8.76 -24.56
N ALA A 155 -5.61 8.82 -25.09
CA ALA A 155 -4.74 7.65 -25.20
C ALA A 155 -4.39 7.06 -23.82
N VAL A 156 -4.21 7.91 -22.79
CA VAL A 156 -4.00 7.46 -21.41
C VAL A 156 -5.26 6.76 -20.86
N VAL A 157 -6.44 7.35 -21.08
CA VAL A 157 -7.71 6.75 -20.66
C VAL A 157 -7.96 5.41 -21.37
N ASP A 158 -7.73 5.35 -22.68
CA ASP A 158 -7.88 4.13 -23.48
C ASP A 158 -6.95 3.02 -22.98
N GLN A 159 -5.72 3.37 -22.57
CA GLN A 159 -4.80 2.43 -21.92
C GLN A 159 -5.36 1.91 -20.59
N ILE A 160 -5.86 2.79 -19.71
CA ILE A 160 -6.43 2.36 -18.42
C ILE A 160 -7.62 1.42 -18.63
N VAL A 161 -8.49 1.72 -19.60
CA VAL A 161 -9.63 0.87 -19.96
C VAL A 161 -9.15 -0.48 -20.49
N ALA A 162 -8.12 -0.50 -21.34
CA ALA A 162 -7.54 -1.73 -21.86
C ALA A 162 -6.94 -2.61 -20.74
N GLU A 163 -6.18 -2.02 -19.82
CA GLU A 163 -5.61 -2.73 -18.67
C GLU A 163 -6.69 -3.28 -17.72
N THR A 164 -7.77 -2.53 -17.52
CA THR A 164 -8.89 -2.96 -16.67
C THR A 164 -9.60 -4.17 -17.25
N ASN A 165 -9.68 -4.27 -18.58
CA ASN A 165 -10.34 -5.38 -19.27
C ASN A 165 -9.39 -6.55 -19.56
N GLU A 166 -8.12 -6.46 -19.19
CA GLU A 166 -7.15 -7.53 -19.42
C GLU A 166 -7.60 -8.83 -18.72
N GLY A 167 -7.61 -9.94 -19.46
CA GLY A 167 -8.08 -11.23 -18.95
C GLY A 167 -9.61 -11.39 -18.90
N LEU A 168 -10.38 -10.36 -19.28
CA LEU A 168 -11.82 -10.46 -19.47
C LEU A 168 -12.13 -10.70 -20.95
N ASN A 169 -12.85 -11.79 -21.26
CA ASN A 169 -13.43 -12.00 -22.58
C ASN A 169 -14.73 -11.20 -22.67
N LEU A 170 -14.64 -9.92 -23.04
CA LEU A 170 -15.78 -9.04 -23.28
C LEU A 170 -16.08 -8.90 -24.78
#